data_AF-A0A9D5NTM3-F1
#
_entry.id   AF-A0A9D5NTM3-F1
#
_cell.length_a   1.000
_cell.length_b   1.000
_cell.length_c   1.000
_cell.angle_alpha   90.00
_cell.angle_beta   90.00
_cell.angle_gamma   90.00
#
_symmetry.space_group_name_H-M   'P 1'
#
loop_
_entity.id
_entity.type
_entity.pdbx_description
1 polymer ?
#
loop_
_entity_poly.entity_id
_entity_poly.type
_entity_poly.pdbx_seq_one_letter_code
_entity_poly.pdbx_strand_id
1 'polypeptide(L)'
;MKRNIFLTLGAAVLMTACTEDFKDWAAPMSNETPDATSILYDGTNIEITPEASTIDFASIPEGQENIKVCSVKAPTALSGVTKGIDYIVLDDVITYELVNDGEMHIIDLENYVTTIYGRRPVERTVSAYVYTSYSNSKTTTRCSSEVFTLKVKPKAPIIEQAYYLTGNINGWDNTNTDYKLTNDGSDPYDNPTFTLRIPAPEDGGNVEFKMTPESGLGGDWSGCLSAGAEEGKFAYNNAGGNLTINAVPGAKFYDLKFEMLDQTWSYTAISFSDYIYLACDFNGWSTEASPLIHLGDGLYEGFYYIQEADESSTWGFKFVIDGSWSGGDHTKATSGTYELGGGGNLNCPTGFYQVKVNQAEATWTLTEVSSISLIGSAVNGDSNWGTDADMTFSTTEKCWIYEGPLTAGEFKFRMNHDWSISWGGTGMDNLTNANGANLQMAAAGNYKVTFKPNCNGQGVYTVTPAN
;
A
#
# COMPACT_ATOMS: atom_id res chain seq x y z
N MET A 1 1.41 -18.56 -19.61
CA MET A 1 1.53 -18.89 -21.05
C MET A 1 2.84 -19.63 -21.26
N LYS A 2 2.74 -20.88 -21.75
CA LYS A 2 3.71 -21.72 -22.47
C LYS A 2 5.24 -21.61 -22.24
N ARG A 3 5.74 -22.66 -21.57
CA ARG A 3 6.94 -23.48 -21.83
C ARG A 3 7.57 -23.33 -23.23
N ASN A 4 8.90 -23.22 -23.33
CA ASN A 4 9.67 -23.55 -24.54
C ASN A 4 11.08 -24.10 -24.19
N ILE A 5 11.31 -25.34 -24.60
CA ILE A 5 12.60 -26.02 -24.82
C ILE A 5 12.96 -25.82 -26.30
N PHE A 6 14.24 -25.88 -26.70
CA PHE A 6 14.86 -26.46 -27.94
C PHE A 6 16.26 -25.81 -28.15
N LEU A 7 17.37 -26.53 -27.95
CA LEU A 7 18.14 -27.43 -28.86
C LEU A 7 19.16 -26.72 -29.80
N THR A 8 20.45 -26.90 -29.45
CA THR A 8 21.70 -27.05 -30.24
C THR A 8 21.86 -26.49 -31.66
N LEU A 9 22.99 -25.78 -31.85
CA LEU A 9 23.77 -25.62 -33.10
C LEU A 9 25.20 -25.19 -32.64
N GLY A 10 26.32 -25.88 -32.88
CA GLY A 10 26.89 -26.36 -34.14
C GLY A 10 28.01 -25.40 -34.59
N ALA A 11 29.23 -25.51 -34.07
CA ALA A 11 30.39 -24.72 -34.52
C ALA A 11 31.61 -25.62 -34.80
N ALA A 12 32.04 -25.60 -36.05
CA ALA A 12 33.10 -26.42 -36.63
C ALA A 12 34.50 -25.93 -36.23
N VAL A 13 35.38 -26.86 -35.87
CA VAL A 13 36.81 -26.63 -35.59
C VAL A 13 37.60 -26.80 -36.89
N LEU A 14 38.37 -25.77 -37.25
CA LEU A 14 39.38 -25.83 -38.31
C LEU A 14 40.65 -26.52 -37.79
N MET A 15 41.17 -27.44 -38.59
CA MET A 15 42.39 -28.20 -38.31
C MET A 15 43.66 -27.35 -38.47
N THR A 16 44.66 -27.62 -37.64
CA THR A 16 46.06 -27.53 -38.04
C THR A 16 46.78 -28.81 -37.63
N ALA A 17 47.21 -29.56 -38.65
CA ALA A 17 47.97 -30.79 -38.51
C ALA A 17 49.40 -30.48 -38.07
N CYS A 18 49.89 -31.21 -37.07
CA CYS A 18 51.32 -31.47 -36.93
C CYS A 18 51.63 -32.75 -37.70
N THR A 19 52.42 -32.59 -38.75
CA THR A 19 53.21 -33.64 -39.40
C THR A 19 54.09 -34.33 -38.35
N GLU A 20 54.21 -35.66 -38.39
CA GLU A 20 55.48 -36.40 -38.61
C GLU A 20 55.25 -37.94 -38.58
N ASP A 21 55.79 -38.59 -39.61
CA ASP A 21 56.26 -39.97 -39.74
C ASP A 21 55.42 -41.17 -39.26
N PHE A 22 54.66 -41.73 -40.21
CA PHE A 22 54.21 -43.11 -40.18
C PHE A 22 55.38 -44.05 -40.52
N LYS A 23 56.08 -44.55 -39.50
CA LYS A 23 56.84 -45.80 -39.62
C LYS A 23 56.42 -46.77 -38.53
N ASP A 24 56.07 -47.96 -39.01
CA ASP A 24 55.76 -49.20 -38.29
C ASP A 24 54.26 -49.45 -37.97
N TRP A 25 53.60 -50.16 -38.89
CA TRP A 25 52.20 -50.58 -38.83
C TRP A 25 52.00 -51.91 -38.09
N ALA A 26 53.06 -52.48 -37.50
CA ALA A 26 53.04 -53.78 -36.85
C ALA A 26 53.07 -53.75 -35.31
N ALA A 27 53.09 -52.56 -34.68
CA ALA A 27 52.92 -52.44 -33.24
C ALA A 27 51.43 -52.24 -32.91
N PRO A 28 50.82 -53.00 -31.96
CA PRO A 28 49.50 -52.65 -31.46
C PRO A 28 49.57 -51.23 -30.87
N MET A 29 48.68 -50.33 -31.32
CA MET A 29 48.43 -49.09 -30.59
C MET A 29 47.90 -49.47 -29.21
N SER A 30 48.76 -49.48 -28.20
CA SER A 30 48.31 -49.40 -26.82
C SER A 30 47.79 -47.99 -26.62
N ASN A 31 46.47 -47.81 -26.59
CA ASN A 31 45.95 -46.73 -25.76
C ASN A 31 46.48 -47.04 -24.35
N GLU A 32 47.33 -46.17 -23.80
CA GLU A 32 47.60 -46.22 -22.38
C GLU A 32 46.23 -46.23 -21.68
N THR A 33 45.98 -47.29 -20.94
CA THR A 33 44.81 -47.33 -20.05
C THR A 33 45.03 -46.15 -19.11
N PRO A 34 44.09 -45.20 -18.94
CA PRO A 34 44.31 -44.10 -18.02
C PRO A 34 44.71 -44.70 -16.67
N ASP A 35 45.88 -44.27 -16.16
CA ASP A 35 46.37 -44.70 -14.85
C ASP A 35 45.22 -44.69 -13.87
N ALA A 36 45.02 -45.79 -13.14
CA ALA A 36 44.07 -45.84 -12.05
C ALA A 36 44.28 -44.58 -11.21
N THR A 37 43.23 -43.78 -10.98
CA THR A 37 43.31 -42.56 -10.17
C THR A 37 44.08 -42.90 -8.91
N SER A 38 45.31 -42.40 -8.81
CA SER A 38 46.17 -42.74 -7.70
C SER A 38 45.49 -42.19 -6.45
N ILE A 39 45.07 -43.08 -5.56
CA ILE A 39 44.51 -42.66 -4.28
C ILE A 39 45.66 -41.99 -3.52
N LEU A 40 45.54 -40.69 -3.26
CA LEU A 40 46.60 -39.87 -2.66
C LEU A 40 46.54 -39.83 -1.12
N TYR A 41 45.67 -40.63 -0.53
CA TYR A 41 45.43 -40.74 0.91
C TYR A 41 45.30 -42.22 1.32
N ASP A 42 45.16 -42.49 2.62
CA ASP A 42 45.12 -43.84 3.22
C ASP A 42 43.91 -44.74 2.83
N GLY A 43 43.07 -44.29 1.90
CA GLY A 43 41.91 -45.03 1.40
C GLY A 43 40.66 -44.96 2.28
N THR A 44 40.66 -44.16 3.36
CA THR A 44 39.47 -43.88 4.17
C THR A 44 38.66 -42.69 3.62
N ASN A 45 37.37 -42.63 3.95
CA ASN A 45 36.52 -41.45 3.68
C ASN A 45 36.71 -40.39 4.78
N ILE A 46 36.29 -39.16 4.52
CA ILE A 46 36.17 -38.15 5.57
C ILE A 46 35.09 -38.60 6.56
N GLU A 47 35.46 -38.74 7.83
CA GLU A 47 34.52 -38.99 8.91
C GLU A 47 34.02 -37.65 9.47
N ILE A 48 32.70 -37.49 9.51
CA ILE A 48 32.04 -36.29 10.03
C ILE A 48 31.30 -36.62 11.32
N THR A 49 31.49 -35.78 12.33
CA THR A 49 30.61 -35.71 13.50
C THR A 49 29.81 -34.40 13.39
N PRO A 50 28.51 -34.45 13.02
CA PRO A 50 27.69 -33.24 12.90
C PRO A 50 27.53 -32.52 14.23
N GLU A 51 27.34 -31.20 14.18
CA GLU A 51 26.89 -30.46 15.36
C GLU A 51 25.53 -31.01 15.83
N ALA A 52 25.48 -31.45 17.08
CA ALA A 52 24.32 -32.17 17.61
C ALA A 52 23.17 -31.22 17.98
N SER A 53 23.51 -29.97 18.32
CA SER A 53 22.55 -28.93 18.68
C SER A 53 22.07 -28.14 17.46
N THR A 54 20.86 -27.60 17.54
CA THR A 54 20.37 -26.67 16.52
C THR A 54 21.16 -25.38 16.61
N ILE A 55 21.72 -24.94 15.49
CA ILE A 55 22.33 -23.63 15.36
C ILE A 55 21.22 -22.59 15.31
N ASP A 56 20.88 -22.02 16.46
CA ASP A 56 19.91 -20.93 16.59
C ASP A 56 20.63 -19.58 16.46
N PHE A 57 20.45 -18.91 15.32
CA PHE A 57 21.09 -17.62 15.05
C PHE A 57 20.72 -16.54 16.09
N ALA A 58 19.56 -16.66 16.75
CA ALA A 58 19.16 -15.72 17.80
C ALA A 58 19.99 -15.87 19.09
N SER A 59 20.66 -17.02 19.28
CA SER A 59 21.48 -17.31 20.47
C SER A 59 22.97 -17.03 20.26
N ILE A 60 23.38 -16.67 19.04
CA ILE A 60 24.77 -16.38 18.72
C ILE A 60 25.18 -15.02 19.32
N PRO A 61 26.26 -14.97 20.12
CA PRO A 61 26.79 -13.72 20.67
C PRO A 61 27.17 -12.70 19.59
N GLU A 62 26.94 -11.43 19.90
CA GLU A 62 27.37 -10.33 19.04
C GLU A 62 28.89 -10.34 18.83
N GLY A 63 29.33 -10.17 17.58
CA GLY A 63 30.74 -10.19 17.20
C GLY A 63 31.35 -11.58 16.98
N GLN A 64 30.60 -12.68 17.15
CA GLN A 64 31.07 -14.00 16.75
C GLN A 64 31.03 -14.13 15.22
N GLU A 65 32.17 -14.46 14.60
CA GLU A 65 32.29 -14.54 13.13
C GLU A 65 32.06 -15.95 12.57
N ASN A 66 32.45 -16.98 13.33
CA ASN A 66 32.42 -18.37 12.90
C ASN A 66 31.58 -19.24 13.84
N ILE A 67 30.96 -20.29 13.29
CA ILE A 67 30.17 -21.27 14.04
C ILE A 67 30.58 -22.69 13.65
N LYS A 68 30.67 -23.57 14.65
CA LYS A 68 30.93 -25.00 14.42
C LYS A 68 29.70 -25.62 13.76
N VAL A 69 29.89 -26.24 12.59
CA VAL A 69 28.83 -26.98 11.88
C VAL A 69 29.07 -28.48 11.94
N CYS A 70 30.34 -28.90 12.05
CA CYS A 70 30.74 -30.28 12.25
C CYS A 70 32.18 -30.37 12.76
N SER A 71 32.59 -31.56 13.20
CA SER A 71 34.01 -31.92 13.36
C SER A 71 34.46 -32.80 12.20
N VAL A 72 35.64 -32.50 11.65
CA VAL A 72 36.16 -33.12 10.42
C VAL A 72 37.38 -33.98 10.73
N LYS A 73 37.22 -35.31 10.61
CA LYS A 73 38.35 -36.23 10.66
C LYS A 73 38.70 -36.66 9.23
N ALA A 74 39.71 -35.98 8.68
CA ALA A 74 40.19 -36.21 7.33
C ALA A 74 41.14 -37.43 7.22
N PRO A 75 41.15 -38.14 6.08
CA PRO A 75 42.11 -39.19 5.76
C PRO A 75 43.57 -38.71 5.81
N THR A 76 44.49 -39.64 6.13
CA THR A 76 45.92 -39.35 6.17
C THR A 76 46.47 -39.21 4.75
N ALA A 77 47.12 -38.08 4.45
CA ALA A 77 47.81 -37.89 3.17
C ALA A 77 49.02 -38.84 3.05
N LEU A 78 49.23 -39.42 1.86
CA LEU A 78 50.41 -40.22 1.59
C LEU A 78 51.69 -39.35 1.55
N SER A 79 52.86 -39.98 1.67
CA SER A 79 54.14 -39.26 1.63
C SER A 79 54.29 -38.43 0.35
N GLY A 80 54.57 -37.13 0.48
CA GLY A 80 54.71 -36.19 -0.64
C GLY A 80 53.39 -35.64 -1.19
N VAL A 81 52.26 -35.91 -0.53
CA VAL A 81 50.95 -35.35 -0.85
C VAL A 81 50.60 -34.23 0.14
N THR A 82 50.05 -33.14 -0.39
CA THR A 82 49.50 -32.03 0.39
C THR A 82 47.98 -32.14 0.46
N LYS A 83 47.42 -32.07 1.68
CA LYS A 83 45.98 -31.89 1.91
C LYS A 83 45.63 -30.41 1.69
N GLY A 84 44.56 -30.16 0.94
CA GLY A 84 43.97 -28.84 0.75
C GLY A 84 43.04 -28.45 1.90
N ILE A 85 42.27 -27.38 1.66
CA ILE A 85 41.28 -26.86 2.60
C ILE A 85 40.01 -27.72 2.52
N ASP A 86 39.31 -27.82 3.66
CA ASP A 86 38.03 -28.51 3.74
C ASP A 86 36.92 -27.57 3.27
N TYR A 87 36.00 -28.09 2.47
CA TYR A 87 34.86 -27.36 1.94
C TYR A 87 33.57 -28.06 2.33
N ILE A 88 32.57 -27.31 2.74
CA ILE A 88 31.21 -27.81 2.97
C ILE A 88 30.32 -27.45 1.79
N VAL A 89 29.49 -28.40 1.36
CA VAL A 89 28.46 -28.18 0.34
C VAL A 89 27.10 -28.29 1.01
N LEU A 90 26.24 -27.28 0.82
CA LEU A 90 24.90 -27.22 1.38
C LEU A 90 23.84 -27.49 0.30
N ASP A 91 22.99 -28.48 0.56
CA ASP A 91 21.93 -29.03 -0.31
C ASP A 91 22.34 -29.27 -1.78
N ASP A 92 23.62 -29.59 -2.03
CA ASP A 92 24.20 -29.65 -3.39
C ASP A 92 24.08 -28.35 -4.21
N VAL A 93 23.78 -27.22 -3.55
CA VAL A 93 23.55 -25.91 -4.19
C VAL A 93 24.81 -25.05 -4.16
N ILE A 94 25.42 -24.90 -2.99
CA ILE A 94 26.49 -23.93 -2.76
C ILE A 94 27.60 -24.53 -1.92
N THR A 95 28.82 -24.03 -2.14
CA THR A 95 30.02 -24.49 -1.46
C THR A 95 30.65 -23.35 -0.67
N TYR A 96 31.03 -23.63 0.56
CA TYR A 96 31.77 -22.71 1.43
C TYR A 96 33.07 -23.34 1.92
N GLU A 97 34.07 -22.51 2.16
CA GLU A 97 35.29 -22.92 2.84
C GLU A 97 34.99 -23.15 4.33
N LEU A 98 35.50 -24.26 4.87
CA LEU A 98 35.50 -24.47 6.32
C LEU A 98 36.81 -23.93 6.90
N VAL A 99 36.67 -23.13 7.95
CA VAL A 99 37.78 -22.71 8.81
C VAL A 99 37.87 -23.67 10.00
N ASN A 100 38.97 -23.64 10.75
CA ASN A 100 39.17 -24.33 12.04
C ASN A 100 38.34 -25.64 12.23
N ASP A 101 38.85 -26.80 11.82
CA ASP A 101 38.19 -28.11 12.06
C ASP A 101 36.66 -28.15 11.80
N GLY A 102 36.12 -27.47 10.78
CA GLY A 102 34.69 -27.55 10.45
C GLY A 102 33.81 -26.43 11.05
N GLU A 103 34.42 -25.27 11.29
CA GLU A 103 33.71 -24.02 11.46
C GLU A 103 33.38 -23.36 10.11
N MET A 104 32.29 -22.61 10.05
CA MET A 104 31.86 -21.83 8.89
C MET A 104 31.59 -20.39 9.33
N HIS A 105 31.78 -19.42 8.42
CA HIS A 105 31.35 -18.04 8.66
C HIS A 105 29.83 -17.98 8.88
N ILE A 106 29.42 -17.34 9.98
CA ILE A 106 28.00 -17.25 10.38
C ILE A 106 27.17 -16.53 9.30
N ILE A 107 27.70 -15.45 8.74
CA ILE A 107 27.02 -14.65 7.73
C ILE A 107 26.71 -15.46 6.46
N ASP A 108 27.60 -16.38 6.07
CA ASP A 108 27.40 -17.22 4.89
C ASP A 108 26.26 -18.22 5.13
N LEU A 109 26.24 -18.84 6.32
CA LEU A 109 25.22 -19.83 6.66
C LEU A 109 23.86 -19.15 6.83
N GLU A 110 23.82 -18.00 7.50
CA GLU A 110 22.60 -17.23 7.70
C GLU A 110 22.02 -16.72 6.37
N ASN A 111 22.86 -16.18 5.48
CA ASN A 111 22.43 -15.73 4.16
C ASN A 111 21.89 -16.89 3.31
N TYR A 112 22.58 -18.03 3.32
CA TYR A 112 22.12 -19.23 2.62
C TYR A 112 20.75 -19.68 3.14
N VAL A 113 20.63 -19.87 4.46
CA VAL A 113 19.41 -20.36 5.09
C VAL A 113 18.25 -19.41 4.85
N THR A 114 18.45 -18.10 5.00
CA THR A 114 17.39 -17.12 4.79
C THR A 114 16.97 -16.98 3.33
N THR A 115 17.90 -17.16 2.39
CA THR A 115 17.61 -17.13 0.95
C THR A 115 16.81 -18.36 0.51
N ILE A 116 17.17 -19.56 0.99
CA ILE A 116 16.55 -20.81 0.55
C ILE A 116 15.26 -21.12 1.34
N TYR A 117 15.26 -20.88 2.65
CA TYR A 117 14.21 -21.33 3.57
C TYR A 117 13.36 -20.19 4.17
N GLY A 118 13.66 -18.95 3.80
CA GLY A 118 13.02 -17.74 4.33
C GLY A 118 13.46 -17.38 5.75
N ARG A 119 12.94 -16.25 6.25
CA ARG A 119 13.36 -15.66 7.54
C ARG A 119 12.60 -16.17 8.76
N ARG A 120 11.53 -16.95 8.56
CA ARG A 120 10.66 -17.42 9.66
C ARG A 120 11.50 -18.19 10.71
N PRO A 121 11.40 -17.87 12.02
CA PRO A 121 12.27 -18.41 13.07
C PRO A 121 11.86 -19.83 13.50
N VAL A 122 11.81 -20.75 12.52
CA VAL A 122 11.49 -22.16 12.70
C VAL A 122 12.71 -23.01 12.35
N GLU A 123 12.90 -24.12 13.07
CA GLU A 123 13.99 -25.05 12.79
C GLU A 123 13.88 -25.59 11.35
N ARG A 124 15.01 -25.53 10.63
CA ARG A 124 15.20 -26.05 9.28
C ARG A 124 16.28 -27.12 9.31
N THR A 125 16.17 -28.04 8.37
CA THR A 125 17.14 -29.10 8.13
C THR A 125 17.84 -28.79 6.81
N VAL A 126 19.17 -28.73 6.84
CA VAL A 126 20.02 -28.52 5.66
C VAL A 126 20.85 -29.78 5.46
N SER A 127 20.83 -30.35 4.26
CA SER A 127 21.68 -31.46 3.88
C SER A 127 23.09 -30.94 3.60
N ALA A 128 24.12 -31.61 4.12
CA ALA A 128 25.50 -31.18 3.92
C ALA A 128 26.46 -32.35 3.71
N TYR A 129 27.56 -32.11 3.01
CA TYR A 129 28.72 -32.99 3.03
C TYR A 129 30.00 -32.18 2.91
N VAL A 130 31.09 -32.71 3.46
CA VAL A 130 32.41 -32.08 3.40
C VAL A 130 33.24 -32.77 2.34
N TYR A 131 34.06 -32.00 1.64
CA TYR A 131 35.10 -32.55 0.80
C TYR A 131 36.43 -31.84 0.99
N THR A 132 37.51 -32.57 0.73
CA THR A 132 38.86 -32.04 0.75
C THR A 132 39.63 -32.56 -0.46
N SER A 133 40.61 -31.80 -0.93
CA SER A 133 41.44 -32.18 -2.08
C SER A 133 42.84 -32.58 -1.63
N TYR A 134 43.41 -33.62 -2.25
CA TYR A 134 44.79 -34.06 -2.02
C TYR A 134 45.59 -33.91 -3.32
N SER A 135 46.79 -33.34 -3.26
CA SER A 135 47.60 -33.10 -4.46
C SER A 135 49.08 -33.45 -4.26
N ASN A 136 49.70 -34.03 -5.29
CA ASN A 136 51.14 -34.32 -5.36
C ASN A 136 51.86 -33.46 -6.42
N SER A 137 51.27 -32.30 -6.77
CA SER A 137 51.71 -31.38 -7.84
C SER A 137 51.54 -31.90 -9.28
N LYS A 138 51.12 -33.16 -9.50
CA LYS A 138 50.83 -33.72 -10.83
C LYS A 138 49.35 -34.12 -10.98
N THR A 139 48.78 -34.69 -9.93
CA THR A 139 47.39 -35.16 -9.86
C THR A 139 46.73 -34.61 -8.61
N THR A 140 45.41 -34.36 -8.70
CA THR A 140 44.59 -33.96 -7.55
C THR A 140 43.39 -34.89 -7.44
N THR A 141 43.12 -35.38 -6.22
CA THR A 141 41.99 -36.27 -5.93
C THR A 141 41.13 -35.67 -4.84
N ARG A 142 39.80 -35.74 -5.01
CA ARG A 142 38.80 -35.32 -4.01
C ARG A 142 38.43 -36.49 -3.13
N CYS A 143 38.41 -36.27 -1.81
CA CYS A 143 37.76 -37.16 -0.85
C CYS A 143 36.53 -36.44 -0.29
N SER A 144 35.43 -37.16 -0.13
CA SER A 144 34.16 -36.63 0.38
C SER A 144 33.70 -37.44 1.58
N SER A 145 33.00 -36.78 2.50
CA SER A 145 32.26 -37.46 3.57
C SER A 145 30.98 -38.09 3.03
N GLU A 146 30.32 -38.88 3.87
CA GLU A 146 28.89 -39.13 3.72
C GLU A 146 28.09 -37.84 3.93
N VAL A 147 26.86 -37.83 3.43
CA VAL A 147 25.91 -36.73 3.65
C VAL A 147 25.42 -36.78 5.09
N PHE A 148 25.37 -35.62 5.73
CA PHE A 148 24.85 -35.43 7.08
C PHE A 148 23.85 -34.26 7.11
N THR A 149 23.19 -34.11 8.24
CA THR A 149 22.15 -33.09 8.45
C THR A 149 22.62 -32.02 9.42
N LEU A 150 22.43 -30.77 9.03
CA LEU A 150 22.54 -29.60 9.88
C LEU A 150 21.15 -29.12 10.29
N LYS A 151 21.00 -28.76 11.56
CA LYS A 151 19.79 -28.11 12.08
C LYS A 151 20.08 -26.64 12.33
N VAL A 152 19.30 -25.77 11.72
CA VAL A 152 19.51 -24.32 11.75
C VAL A 152 18.18 -23.61 12.00
N LYS A 153 18.18 -22.51 12.75
CA LYS A 153 16.98 -21.72 13.02
C LYS A 153 17.25 -20.23 12.76
N PRO A 154 16.61 -19.61 11.74
CA PRO A 154 16.74 -18.19 11.43
C PRO A 154 16.49 -17.27 12.62
N LYS A 155 17.23 -16.16 12.68
CA LYS A 155 16.99 -15.08 13.62
C LYS A 155 15.96 -14.10 13.05
N ALA A 156 14.75 -14.15 13.57
CA ALA A 156 13.69 -13.19 13.26
C ALA A 156 12.67 -13.13 14.40
N PRO A 157 11.89 -12.04 14.52
CA PRO A 157 10.76 -12.02 15.43
C PRO A 157 9.68 -13.03 15.02
N ILE A 158 8.87 -13.45 15.99
CA ILE A 158 7.62 -14.18 15.71
C ILE A 158 6.58 -13.15 15.29
N ILE A 159 6.04 -13.30 14.08
CA ILE A 159 5.03 -12.40 13.52
C ILE A 159 3.74 -13.21 13.31
N GLU A 160 2.63 -12.74 13.89
CA GLU A 160 1.31 -13.33 13.75
C GLU A 160 0.57 -12.81 12.50
N GLN A 161 -0.50 -13.51 12.11
CA GLN A 161 -1.33 -13.11 10.97
C GLN A 161 -2.14 -11.84 11.24
N ALA A 162 -2.35 -11.49 12.51
CA ALA A 162 -3.17 -10.37 12.92
C ALA A 162 -2.68 -9.74 14.22
N TYR A 163 -2.82 -8.42 14.27
CA TYR A 163 -2.61 -7.61 15.46
C TYR A 163 -3.80 -6.66 15.62
N TYR A 164 -4.04 -6.22 16.84
CA TYR A 164 -5.17 -5.37 17.21
C TYR A 164 -4.68 -4.18 18.02
N LEU A 165 -5.20 -3.00 17.73
CA LEU A 165 -4.89 -1.82 18.53
C LEU A 165 -5.61 -1.91 19.87
N THR A 166 -4.84 -1.87 20.96
CA THR A 166 -5.38 -1.74 22.32
C THR A 166 -4.82 -0.46 22.95
N GLY A 167 -5.69 0.50 23.27
CA GLY A 167 -5.26 1.82 23.71
C GLY A 167 -6.41 2.69 24.19
N ASN A 168 -6.16 3.98 24.39
CA ASN A 168 -7.19 4.91 24.85
C ASN A 168 -8.41 4.96 23.92
N ILE A 169 -8.24 4.76 22.61
CA ILE A 169 -9.31 4.72 21.61
C ILE A 169 -10.40 3.67 21.88
N ASN A 170 -10.07 2.57 22.57
CA ASN A 170 -11.01 1.54 23.01
C ASN A 170 -10.98 1.32 24.52
N GLY A 171 -10.55 2.33 25.29
CA GLY A 171 -10.53 2.26 26.75
C GLY A 171 -9.59 1.20 27.32
N TRP A 172 -8.52 0.85 26.60
CA TRP A 172 -7.58 -0.23 26.92
C TRP A 172 -8.23 -1.62 26.99
N ASP A 173 -9.34 -1.82 26.27
CA ASP A 173 -10.00 -3.12 26.16
C ASP A 173 -9.22 -4.07 25.26
N ASN A 174 -8.47 -4.98 25.89
CA ASN A 174 -7.66 -6.01 25.23
C ASN A 174 -8.50 -7.15 24.60
N THR A 175 -9.83 -7.09 24.69
CA THR A 175 -10.74 -7.99 23.96
C THR A 175 -11.32 -7.36 22.70
N ASN A 176 -11.12 -6.05 22.49
CA ASN A 176 -11.66 -5.33 21.35
C ASN A 176 -10.95 -5.72 20.05
N THR A 177 -11.75 -6.07 19.04
CA THR A 177 -11.25 -6.51 17.72
C THR A 177 -11.54 -5.52 16.59
N ASP A 178 -12.06 -4.33 16.89
CA ASP A 178 -12.54 -3.37 15.88
C ASP A 178 -11.37 -2.73 15.10
N TYR A 179 -10.20 -2.65 15.73
CA TYR A 179 -9.01 -2.00 15.18
C TYR A 179 -7.95 -3.03 14.77
N LYS A 180 -8.32 -3.92 13.85
CA LYS A 180 -7.45 -4.97 13.30
C LYS A 180 -6.46 -4.41 12.27
N LEU A 181 -5.18 -4.70 12.46
CA LEU A 181 -4.13 -4.44 11.47
C LEU A 181 -4.06 -5.60 10.48
N THR A 182 -3.85 -5.29 9.21
CA THR A 182 -3.76 -6.29 8.14
C THR A 182 -2.54 -6.07 7.25
N ASN A 183 -1.99 -7.16 6.72
CA ASN A 183 -1.01 -7.20 5.63
C ASN A 183 -1.63 -7.81 4.35
N ASP A 184 -2.92 -7.53 4.14
CA ASP A 184 -3.76 -8.09 3.08
C ASP A 184 -3.88 -9.64 3.09
N GLY A 185 -3.61 -10.27 4.24
CA GLY A 185 -3.70 -11.72 4.44
C GLY A 185 -2.52 -12.51 3.87
N SER A 186 -1.44 -11.82 3.48
CA SER A 186 -0.21 -12.44 2.98
C SER A 186 0.60 -13.11 4.09
N ASP A 187 1.62 -13.90 3.74
CA ASP A 187 2.58 -14.39 4.73
C ASP A 187 3.36 -13.18 5.33
N PRO A 188 3.43 -13.01 6.67
CA PRO A 188 4.06 -11.86 7.30
C PRO A 188 5.58 -11.76 7.11
N TYR A 189 6.23 -12.83 6.66
CA TYR A 189 7.66 -12.81 6.34
C TYR A 189 7.92 -12.49 4.87
N ASP A 190 6.92 -12.63 4.00
CA ASP A 190 6.96 -12.20 2.60
C ASP A 190 6.45 -10.75 2.44
N ASN A 191 5.38 -10.40 3.17
CA ASN A 191 4.83 -9.05 3.29
C ASN A 191 4.76 -8.65 4.78
N PRO A 192 5.84 -8.06 5.33
CA PRO A 192 5.92 -7.67 6.73
C PRO A 192 5.25 -6.33 7.03
N THR A 193 4.59 -5.71 6.05
CA THR A 193 3.95 -4.41 6.22
C THR A 193 2.50 -4.58 6.68
N PHE A 194 2.20 -4.04 7.87
CA PHE A 194 0.85 -4.01 8.43
C PHE A 194 0.32 -2.58 8.46
N THR A 195 -0.94 -2.39 8.07
CA THR A 195 -1.59 -1.09 8.04
C THR A 195 -2.92 -1.08 8.78
N LEU A 196 -3.31 0.10 9.25
CA LEU A 196 -4.62 0.37 9.89
C LEU A 196 -4.93 1.86 9.82
N ARG A 197 -6.17 2.19 9.47
CA ARG A 197 -6.72 3.55 9.63
C ARG A 197 -7.52 3.62 10.93
N ILE A 198 -7.28 4.66 11.73
CA ILE A 198 -8.06 4.96 12.94
C ILE A 198 -8.60 6.39 12.92
N PRO A 199 -9.74 6.68 13.57
CA PRO A 199 -10.19 8.06 13.77
C PRO A 199 -9.27 8.82 14.72
N ALA A 200 -9.15 10.14 14.51
CA ALA A 200 -8.51 11.03 15.46
C ALA A 200 -9.41 11.21 16.72
N PRO A 201 -8.84 11.37 17.93
CA PRO A 201 -9.63 11.56 19.15
C PRO A 201 -10.50 12.82 19.09
N GLU A 202 -11.77 12.70 19.50
CA GLU A 202 -12.72 13.83 19.53
C GLU A 202 -12.29 14.96 20.49
N ASP A 203 -11.56 14.62 21.55
CA ASP A 203 -11.02 15.57 22.53
C ASP A 203 -9.74 16.28 22.04
N GLY A 204 -9.25 15.93 20.85
CA GLY A 204 -8.01 16.44 20.29
C GLY A 204 -6.75 15.98 21.04
N GLY A 205 -6.86 14.94 21.86
CA GLY A 205 -5.76 14.36 22.61
C GLY A 205 -4.84 13.47 21.77
N ASN A 206 -3.76 13.00 22.39
CA ASN A 206 -2.87 12.01 21.79
C ASN A 206 -3.56 10.63 21.74
N VAL A 207 -3.19 9.80 20.76
CA VAL A 207 -3.56 8.38 20.78
C VAL A 207 -2.42 7.61 21.44
N GLU A 208 -2.71 6.90 22.53
CA GLU A 208 -1.76 6.03 23.22
C GLU A 208 -2.21 4.58 23.14
N PHE A 209 -1.34 3.69 22.68
CA PHE A 209 -1.73 2.31 22.40
C PHE A 209 -0.56 1.32 22.45
N LYS A 210 -0.92 0.03 22.40
CA LYS A 210 -0.06 -1.11 22.08
C LYS A 210 -0.71 -1.93 20.98
N MET A 211 0.09 -2.69 20.24
CA MET A 211 -0.42 -3.66 19.27
C MET A 211 -0.49 -5.02 19.93
N THR A 212 -1.69 -5.53 20.14
CA THR A 212 -1.93 -6.84 20.74
C THR A 212 -1.90 -7.90 19.65
N PRO A 213 -1.00 -8.90 19.71
CA PRO A 213 -1.09 -10.06 18.81
C PRO A 213 -2.43 -10.79 19.01
N GLU A 214 -2.96 -11.44 17.98
CA GLU A 214 -4.20 -12.21 18.06
C GLU A 214 -4.17 -13.23 19.22
N SER A 215 -3.03 -13.89 19.43
CA SER A 215 -2.84 -14.83 20.54
C SER A 215 -2.90 -14.19 21.94
N GLY A 216 -2.67 -12.87 22.04
CA GLY A 216 -2.65 -12.11 23.29
C GLY A 216 -4.01 -11.54 23.70
N LEU A 217 -5.00 -11.56 22.82
CA LEU A 217 -6.35 -11.07 23.12
C LEU A 217 -6.94 -11.82 24.33
N GLY A 218 -7.63 -11.09 25.21
CA GLY A 218 -8.20 -11.67 26.43
C GLY A 218 -7.34 -11.51 27.69
N GLY A 219 -6.27 -10.72 27.62
CA GLY A 219 -5.54 -10.21 28.78
C GLY A 219 -4.06 -10.58 28.84
N ASP A 220 -3.50 -11.23 27.81
CA ASP A 220 -2.06 -11.50 27.76
C ASP A 220 -1.32 -10.38 27.00
N TRP A 221 -0.67 -9.53 27.79
CA TRP A 221 0.09 -8.39 27.29
C TRP A 221 1.53 -8.75 26.95
N SER A 222 2.00 -9.97 27.23
CA SER A 222 3.42 -10.31 27.12
C SER A 222 3.92 -10.28 25.69
N GLY A 223 3.06 -10.54 24.70
CA GLY A 223 3.38 -10.50 23.27
C GLY A 223 3.11 -9.15 22.59
N CYS A 224 2.59 -8.14 23.29
CA CYS A 224 2.24 -6.86 22.68
C CYS A 224 3.45 -6.16 22.04
N LEU A 225 3.24 -5.48 20.91
CA LEU A 225 4.21 -4.51 20.40
C LEU A 225 4.03 -3.19 21.16
N SER A 226 5.16 -2.63 21.58
CA SER A 226 5.27 -1.44 22.43
C SER A 226 6.25 -0.43 21.83
N ALA A 227 6.38 0.76 22.42
CA ALA A 227 7.37 1.75 21.96
C ALA A 227 8.80 1.19 22.00
N GLY A 228 9.57 1.47 20.95
CA GLY A 228 11.01 1.18 20.88
C GLY A 228 11.84 2.22 21.63
N ALA A 229 13.15 1.99 21.69
CA ALA A 229 14.09 2.92 22.32
C ALA A 229 14.28 4.23 21.51
N GLU A 230 14.01 4.19 20.22
CA GLU A 230 14.15 5.31 19.28
C GLU A 230 12.79 5.69 18.68
N GLU A 231 12.64 6.95 18.29
CA GLU A 231 11.44 7.44 17.60
C GLU A 231 11.22 6.69 16.28
N GLY A 232 9.96 6.36 15.98
CA GLY A 232 9.61 5.55 14.81
C GLY A 232 10.01 4.08 14.92
N LYS A 233 10.57 3.63 16.05
CA LYS A 233 10.79 2.21 16.36
C LYS A 233 9.73 1.67 17.30
N PHE A 234 9.43 0.38 17.16
CA PHE A 234 8.67 -0.38 18.14
C PHE A 234 9.52 -1.52 18.69
N ALA A 235 9.09 -2.10 19.80
CA ALA A 235 9.72 -3.27 20.42
C ALA A 235 8.72 -4.41 20.57
N TYR A 236 9.20 -5.64 20.40
CA TYR A 236 8.45 -6.86 20.66
C TYR A 236 8.36 -7.17 22.15
N ASN A 237 7.45 -8.09 22.50
CA ASN A 237 7.32 -8.68 23.83
C ASN A 237 7.10 -7.65 24.94
N ASN A 238 6.39 -6.57 24.61
CA ASN A 238 5.99 -5.53 25.53
C ASN A 238 7.17 -4.90 26.30
N ALA A 239 8.33 -4.84 25.67
CA ALA A 239 9.58 -4.41 26.29
C ALA A 239 9.64 -2.90 26.59
N GLY A 240 8.70 -2.11 26.05
CA GLY A 240 8.65 -0.66 26.19
C GLY A 240 7.31 -0.11 26.66
N GLY A 241 7.21 1.22 26.59
CA GLY A 241 6.00 1.97 26.92
C GLY A 241 4.92 1.91 25.83
N ASN A 242 3.95 2.81 25.94
CA ASN A 242 2.90 2.95 24.92
C ASN A 242 3.47 3.60 23.66
N LEU A 243 3.04 3.14 22.49
CA LEU A 243 3.20 3.89 21.24
C LEU A 243 2.27 5.11 21.30
N THR A 244 2.73 6.24 20.78
CA THR A 244 1.99 7.51 20.87
C THR A 244 1.92 8.19 19.52
N ILE A 245 0.70 8.51 19.09
CA ILE A 245 0.44 9.47 18.01
C ILE A 245 0.19 10.82 18.66
N ASN A 246 1.03 11.81 18.34
CA ASN A 246 0.82 13.18 18.80
C ASN A 246 -0.38 13.78 18.07
N ALA A 247 -1.22 14.50 18.81
CA ALA A 247 -2.37 15.22 18.25
C ALA A 247 -1.94 16.16 17.11
N VAL A 248 -2.61 16.05 15.97
CA VAL A 248 -2.38 16.91 14.80
C VAL A 248 -3.63 17.77 14.61
N PRO A 249 -3.52 19.12 14.69
CA PRO A 249 -4.67 20.00 14.53
C PRO A 249 -5.40 19.74 13.19
N GLY A 250 -6.71 19.54 13.27
CA GLY A 250 -7.57 19.30 12.10
C GLY A 250 -7.54 17.87 11.55
N ALA A 251 -6.74 16.96 12.14
CA ALA A 251 -6.78 15.56 11.76
C ALA A 251 -8.15 14.94 12.08
N LYS A 252 -8.62 14.09 11.17
CA LYS A 252 -9.84 13.28 11.27
C LYS A 252 -9.52 11.81 11.37
N PHE A 253 -8.45 11.37 10.71
CA PHE A 253 -7.95 10.01 10.76
C PHE A 253 -6.43 9.98 10.85
N TYR A 254 -5.90 8.84 11.25
CA TYR A 254 -4.49 8.49 11.15
C TYR A 254 -4.34 7.17 10.40
N ASP A 255 -3.51 7.16 9.36
CA ASP A 255 -3.06 5.93 8.69
C ASP A 255 -1.76 5.47 9.35
N LEU A 256 -1.81 4.32 10.03
CA LEU A 256 -0.68 3.70 10.70
C LEU A 256 -0.05 2.66 9.76
N LYS A 257 1.29 2.58 9.82
CA LYS A 257 2.09 1.60 9.07
C LYS A 257 3.14 0.99 9.99
N PHE A 258 3.24 -0.33 10.02
CA PHE A 258 4.23 -1.09 10.78
C PHE A 258 5.03 -1.99 9.84
N GLU A 259 6.36 -1.91 9.90
CA GLU A 259 7.27 -2.81 9.19
C GLU A 259 7.83 -3.83 10.19
N MET A 260 7.26 -5.03 10.18
CA MET A 260 7.44 -5.98 11.27
C MET A 260 8.88 -6.49 11.42
N LEU A 261 9.56 -6.72 10.29
CA LEU A 261 10.96 -7.19 10.29
C LEU A 261 11.96 -6.08 10.66
N ASP A 262 11.69 -4.84 10.25
CA ASP A 262 12.59 -3.70 10.46
C ASP A 262 12.37 -2.99 11.81
N GLN A 263 11.32 -3.41 12.53
CA GLN A 263 10.87 -2.84 13.81
C GLN A 263 10.59 -1.33 13.72
N THR A 264 10.13 -0.85 12.56
CA THR A 264 9.75 0.53 12.36
C THR A 264 8.24 0.68 12.29
N TRP A 265 7.75 1.86 12.66
CA TRP A 265 6.38 2.24 12.44
C TRP A 265 6.27 3.74 12.15
N SER A 266 5.21 4.13 11.49
CA SER A 266 4.89 5.53 11.19
C SER A 266 3.39 5.75 11.16
N TYR A 267 2.98 7.01 11.17
CA TYR A 267 1.60 7.40 10.94
C TYR A 267 1.51 8.65 10.05
N THR A 268 0.42 8.77 9.31
CA THR A 268 0.08 9.97 8.52
C THR A 268 -1.26 10.51 9.01
N ALA A 269 -1.30 11.80 9.37
CA ALA A 269 -2.54 12.48 9.71
C ALA A 269 -3.33 12.82 8.44
N ILE A 270 -4.62 12.55 8.45
CA ILE A 270 -5.54 12.88 7.37
C ILE A 270 -6.47 13.97 7.86
N SER A 271 -6.44 15.12 7.19
CA SER A 271 -7.36 16.23 7.39
C SER A 271 -8.14 16.48 6.10
N PHE A 272 -9.26 17.18 6.23
CA PHE A 272 -10.12 17.57 5.10
C PHE A 272 -10.25 19.10 5.13
N SER A 273 -10.08 19.74 3.97
CA SER A 273 -10.31 21.18 3.80
C SER A 273 -11.80 21.51 3.93
N ASP A 274 -12.14 22.75 4.29
CA ASP A 274 -13.54 23.20 4.33
C ASP A 274 -14.22 23.12 2.95
N TYR A 275 -13.41 23.28 1.89
CA TYR A 275 -13.86 23.25 0.51
C TYR A 275 -12.91 22.47 -0.38
N ILE A 276 -13.50 21.77 -1.35
CA ILE A 276 -12.85 21.39 -2.60
C ILE A 276 -13.57 22.08 -3.75
N TYR A 277 -13.10 21.91 -4.98
CA TYR A 277 -13.66 22.62 -6.12
C TYR A 277 -13.89 21.70 -7.31
N LEU A 278 -15.00 21.90 -8.02
CA LEU A 278 -15.24 21.32 -9.33
C LEU A 278 -14.58 22.22 -10.39
N ALA A 279 -13.64 21.68 -11.17
CA ALA A 279 -13.12 22.32 -12.36
C ALA A 279 -13.70 21.62 -13.59
N CYS A 280 -14.25 22.36 -14.55
CA CYS A 280 -14.80 21.79 -15.77
C CYS A 280 -14.72 22.80 -16.94
N ASP A 281 -15.01 22.34 -18.16
CA ASP A 281 -15.04 23.23 -19.33
C ASP A 281 -15.98 24.42 -19.14
N PHE A 282 -17.15 24.22 -18.53
CA PHE A 282 -18.16 25.27 -18.35
C PHE A 282 -17.72 26.43 -17.43
N ASN A 283 -16.88 26.13 -16.44
CA ASN A 283 -16.31 27.14 -15.55
C ASN A 283 -14.88 27.56 -15.95
N GLY A 284 -14.41 27.14 -17.13
CA GLY A 284 -13.10 27.50 -17.66
C GLY A 284 -11.93 26.86 -16.91
N TRP A 285 -12.13 25.65 -16.37
CA TRP A 285 -11.12 24.93 -15.59
C TRP A 285 -10.61 25.71 -14.36
N SER A 286 -11.49 26.53 -13.78
CA SER A 286 -11.19 27.27 -12.55
C SER A 286 -11.02 26.31 -11.38
N THR A 287 -10.03 26.59 -10.53
CA THR A 287 -9.76 25.83 -9.32
C THR A 287 -10.49 26.36 -8.09
N GLU A 288 -11.30 27.42 -8.22
CA GLU A 288 -11.94 28.08 -7.08
C GLU A 288 -13.41 28.52 -7.33
N ALA A 289 -13.84 28.61 -8.59
CA ALA A 289 -15.16 29.18 -8.93
C ALA A 289 -16.36 28.29 -8.58
N SER A 290 -16.16 27.02 -8.25
CA SER A 290 -17.25 26.06 -7.99
C SER A 290 -16.95 25.21 -6.75
N PRO A 291 -17.03 25.81 -5.54
CA PRO A 291 -16.72 25.15 -4.29
C PRO A 291 -17.75 24.09 -3.90
N LEU A 292 -17.31 22.89 -3.54
CA LEU A 292 -18.11 21.94 -2.78
C LEU A 292 -17.75 22.09 -1.30
N ILE A 293 -18.74 22.19 -0.43
CA ILE A 293 -18.54 22.38 1.01
C ILE A 293 -18.41 21.03 1.73
N HIS A 294 -17.51 20.95 2.71
CA HIS A 294 -17.35 19.79 3.57
C HIS A 294 -18.56 19.61 4.50
N LEU A 295 -19.19 18.44 4.44
CA LEU A 295 -20.35 18.04 5.26
C LEU A 295 -19.97 17.14 6.46
N GLY A 296 -18.69 16.77 6.59
CA GLY A 296 -18.21 15.80 7.58
C GLY A 296 -17.52 14.59 6.94
N ASP A 297 -16.56 13.97 7.62
CA ASP A 297 -15.91 12.70 7.23
C ASP A 297 -15.45 12.60 5.76
N GLY A 298 -14.84 13.69 5.26
CA GLY A 298 -14.40 13.81 3.87
C GLY A 298 -15.50 13.90 2.80
N LEU A 299 -16.79 14.00 3.16
CA LEU A 299 -17.91 14.18 2.22
C LEU A 299 -18.09 15.66 1.86
N TYR A 300 -18.10 15.96 0.56
CA TYR A 300 -18.29 17.30 0.01
C TYR A 300 -19.53 17.35 -0.89
N GLU A 301 -20.21 18.49 -0.93
CA GLU A 301 -21.40 18.70 -1.78
C GLU A 301 -21.42 20.07 -2.47
N GLY A 302 -21.86 20.10 -3.73
CA GLY A 302 -22.18 21.32 -4.47
C GLY A 302 -23.14 21.06 -5.63
N PHE A 303 -23.59 22.13 -6.30
CA PHE A 303 -24.62 22.07 -7.33
C PHE A 303 -24.19 22.86 -8.57
N TYR A 304 -23.88 22.16 -9.66
CA TYR A 304 -23.18 22.76 -10.80
C TYR A 304 -23.63 22.20 -12.15
N TYR A 305 -23.53 23.06 -13.17
CA TYR A 305 -23.70 22.68 -14.56
C TYR A 305 -22.40 22.13 -15.11
N ILE A 306 -22.46 20.94 -15.70
CA ILE A 306 -21.35 20.29 -16.39
C ILE A 306 -21.79 20.10 -17.84
N GLN A 307 -20.94 20.57 -18.76
CA GLN A 307 -21.23 20.54 -20.19
C GLN A 307 -20.17 19.73 -20.93
N GLU A 308 -20.62 18.91 -21.86
CA GLU A 308 -19.74 18.33 -22.87
C GLU A 308 -19.17 19.45 -23.75
N ALA A 309 -17.84 19.50 -23.90
CA ALA A 309 -17.24 20.37 -24.89
C ALA A 309 -17.30 19.69 -26.28
N ASP A 310 -17.55 20.48 -27.32
CA ASP A 310 -17.73 20.06 -28.71
C ASP A 310 -16.61 19.07 -29.15
N GLU A 311 -16.97 17.78 -29.18
CA GLU A 311 -16.23 16.59 -29.67
C GLU A 311 -14.70 16.47 -29.41
N SER A 312 -14.13 17.14 -28.39
CA SER A 312 -12.70 16.99 -28.06
C SER A 312 -12.44 15.80 -27.14
N SER A 313 -11.34 15.05 -27.33
CA SER A 313 -10.92 14.00 -26.38
C SER A 313 -10.43 14.52 -25.01
N THR A 314 -10.60 15.83 -24.76
CA THR A 314 -10.11 16.55 -23.58
C THR A 314 -11.24 17.18 -22.76
N TRP A 315 -12.51 17.03 -23.15
CA TRP A 315 -13.61 17.57 -22.35
C TRP A 315 -13.74 16.81 -21.02
N GLY A 316 -14.31 17.47 -20.02
CA GLY A 316 -14.70 16.83 -18.77
C GLY A 316 -14.63 17.74 -17.56
N PHE A 317 -14.47 17.11 -16.41
CA PHE A 317 -14.32 17.76 -15.13
C PHE A 317 -13.29 17.06 -14.24
N LYS A 318 -12.83 17.75 -13.21
CA LYS A 318 -11.99 17.24 -12.13
C LYS A 318 -12.44 17.85 -10.80
N PHE A 319 -12.14 17.17 -9.70
CA PHE A 319 -12.15 17.79 -8.39
C PHE A 319 -10.74 18.26 -8.03
N VAL A 320 -10.65 19.45 -7.41
CA VAL A 320 -9.41 20.10 -6.99
C VAL A 320 -9.50 20.29 -5.48
N ILE A 321 -8.61 19.64 -4.72
CA ILE A 321 -8.71 19.63 -3.25
C ILE A 321 -8.22 20.94 -2.64
N ASP A 322 -7.06 21.43 -3.07
CA ASP A 322 -6.40 22.60 -2.47
C ASP A 322 -6.63 23.90 -3.24
N GLY A 323 -7.60 23.92 -4.16
CA GLY A 323 -7.84 25.06 -5.05
C GLY A 323 -6.65 25.39 -5.96
N SER A 324 -5.71 24.47 -6.15
CA SER A 324 -4.53 24.64 -7.02
C SER A 324 -4.20 23.38 -7.81
N TRP A 325 -3.81 23.57 -9.07
CA TRP A 325 -3.31 22.48 -9.93
C TRP A 325 -1.91 21.99 -9.52
N SER A 326 -1.12 22.81 -8.82
CA SER A 326 0.27 22.49 -8.48
C SER A 326 0.43 21.53 -7.31
N GLY A 327 -0.62 21.31 -6.51
CA GLY A 327 -0.59 20.43 -5.34
C GLY A 327 -0.63 18.93 -5.67
N GLY A 328 -0.91 18.56 -6.92
CA GLY A 328 -1.03 17.15 -7.33
C GLY A 328 -2.38 16.52 -6.97
N ASP A 329 -3.14 17.10 -6.04
CA ASP A 329 -4.40 16.54 -5.52
C ASP A 329 -5.62 16.85 -6.40
N HIS A 330 -5.64 16.22 -7.57
CA HIS A 330 -6.78 16.23 -8.48
C HIS A 330 -7.15 14.83 -8.97
N THR A 331 -8.41 14.69 -9.36
CA THR A 331 -9.00 13.38 -9.63
C THR A 331 -8.74 12.89 -11.05
N LYS A 332 -8.51 11.58 -11.20
CA LYS A 332 -8.52 10.85 -12.47
C LYS A 332 -9.63 9.81 -12.50
N ALA A 333 -10.24 9.65 -13.66
CA ALA A 333 -11.23 8.61 -13.92
C ALA A 333 -10.62 7.20 -13.85
N THR A 334 -11.27 6.32 -13.08
CA THR A 334 -11.20 4.85 -13.20
C THR A 334 -12.64 4.34 -13.30
N SER A 335 -12.89 3.20 -13.97
CA SER A 335 -14.27 2.69 -14.19
C SER A 335 -15.07 2.57 -12.87
N GLY A 336 -15.90 3.56 -12.55
CA GLY A 336 -16.77 3.60 -11.35
C GLY A 336 -16.15 4.24 -10.09
N THR A 337 -14.90 4.73 -10.12
CA THR A 337 -14.19 5.35 -8.98
C THR A 337 -13.29 6.50 -9.45
N TYR A 338 -12.60 7.19 -8.54
CA TYR A 338 -11.54 8.12 -8.92
C TYR A 338 -10.24 7.87 -8.15
N GLU A 339 -9.12 8.24 -8.77
CA GLU A 339 -7.80 8.28 -8.12
C GLU A 339 -7.41 9.73 -7.85
N LEU A 340 -6.93 10.03 -6.65
CA LEU A 340 -6.21 11.29 -6.37
C LEU A 340 -4.82 11.22 -7.00
N GLY A 341 -4.38 12.29 -7.67
CA GLY A 341 -3.03 12.38 -8.26
C GLY A 341 -2.90 11.97 -9.73
N GLY A 342 -4.00 11.83 -10.49
CA GLY A 342 -3.95 11.28 -11.84
C GLY A 342 -4.23 12.26 -13.00
N GLY A 343 -3.77 11.91 -14.20
CA GLY A 343 -3.74 12.82 -15.38
C GLY A 343 -4.97 12.89 -16.29
N GLY A 344 -6.11 12.23 -16.01
CA GLY A 344 -7.28 12.16 -16.91
C GLY A 344 -8.52 12.91 -16.40
N ASN A 345 -9.43 13.30 -17.30
CA ASN A 345 -10.68 13.97 -16.94
C ASN A 345 -11.81 12.98 -16.64
N LEU A 346 -12.73 13.37 -15.76
CA LEU A 346 -14.02 12.70 -15.56
C LEU A 346 -15.02 13.21 -16.59
N ASN A 347 -15.95 12.36 -17.01
CA ASN A 347 -16.94 12.67 -18.04
C ASN A 347 -18.34 12.30 -17.55
N CYS A 348 -19.34 13.10 -17.91
CA CYS A 348 -20.76 12.84 -17.68
C CYS A 348 -21.60 13.49 -18.78
N PRO A 349 -22.84 13.04 -19.03
CA PRO A 349 -23.74 13.75 -19.93
C PRO A 349 -23.86 15.23 -19.55
N THR A 350 -24.13 16.08 -20.53
CA THR A 350 -24.42 17.50 -20.26
C THR A 350 -25.65 17.62 -19.35
N GLY A 351 -25.53 18.39 -18.26
CA GLY A 351 -26.63 18.59 -17.33
C GLY A 351 -26.26 19.44 -16.11
N PHE A 352 -27.27 19.77 -15.31
CA PHE A 352 -27.08 20.36 -14.00
C PHE A 352 -27.14 19.26 -12.95
N TYR A 353 -26.19 19.21 -12.02
CA TYR A 353 -26.02 18.10 -11.10
C TYR A 353 -25.85 18.57 -9.65
N GLN A 354 -26.42 17.80 -8.72
CA GLN A 354 -25.89 17.70 -7.37
C GLN A 354 -24.65 16.81 -7.42
N VAL A 355 -23.54 17.37 -6.99
CA VAL A 355 -22.22 16.75 -7.03
C VAL A 355 -21.81 16.41 -5.61
N LYS A 356 -21.49 15.13 -5.36
CA LYS A 356 -20.94 14.68 -4.09
C LYS A 356 -19.59 13.99 -4.28
N VAL A 357 -18.66 14.25 -3.37
CA VAL A 357 -17.31 13.65 -3.37
C VAL A 357 -16.97 13.20 -1.97
N ASN A 358 -16.58 11.94 -1.78
CA ASN A 358 -16.07 11.42 -0.52
C ASN A 358 -14.56 11.16 -0.66
N GLN A 359 -13.75 12.04 -0.06
CA GLN A 359 -12.29 11.90 -0.05
C GLN A 359 -11.80 10.70 0.80
N ALA A 360 -12.52 10.32 1.85
CA ALA A 360 -12.14 9.20 2.70
C ALA A 360 -12.27 7.86 1.97
N GLU A 361 -13.29 7.73 1.12
CA GLU A 361 -13.60 6.53 0.34
C GLU A 361 -13.09 6.57 -1.12
N ALA A 362 -12.62 7.71 -1.59
CA ALA A 362 -12.30 7.97 -3.00
C ALA A 362 -13.48 7.68 -3.96
N THR A 363 -14.69 8.11 -3.59
CA THR A 363 -15.93 7.96 -4.38
C THR A 363 -16.58 9.31 -4.73
N TRP A 364 -17.29 9.39 -5.86
CA TRP A 364 -18.10 10.56 -6.21
C TRP A 364 -19.42 10.14 -6.85
N THR A 365 -20.43 11.01 -6.79
CA THR A 365 -21.72 10.80 -7.45
C THR A 365 -22.23 12.09 -8.08
N LEU A 366 -22.88 11.95 -9.23
CA LEU A 366 -23.67 13.00 -9.87
C LEU A 366 -25.13 12.60 -9.84
N THR A 367 -25.97 13.41 -9.21
CA THR A 367 -27.43 13.26 -9.26
C THR A 367 -27.99 14.39 -10.12
N GLU A 368 -28.69 14.04 -11.20
CA GLU A 368 -29.24 15.02 -12.13
C GLU A 368 -30.31 15.90 -11.45
N VAL A 369 -30.19 17.22 -11.68
CA VAL A 369 -31.16 18.24 -11.28
C VAL A 369 -32.01 18.55 -12.49
N SER A 370 -33.12 17.82 -12.62
CA SER A 370 -34.06 17.95 -13.74
C SER A 370 -34.85 19.26 -13.70
N SER A 371 -35.10 19.82 -12.51
CA SER A 371 -35.74 21.13 -12.36
C SER A 371 -35.32 21.83 -11.07
N ILE A 372 -35.36 23.16 -11.11
CA ILE A 372 -35.45 24.01 -9.91
C ILE A 372 -36.68 24.90 -10.08
N SER A 373 -37.47 25.01 -9.03
CA SER A 373 -38.70 25.79 -9.04
C SER A 373 -38.75 26.80 -7.89
N LEU A 374 -39.52 27.87 -8.09
CA LEU A 374 -40.04 28.71 -7.00
C LEU A 374 -41.33 28.09 -6.48
N ILE A 375 -41.55 28.15 -5.17
CA ILE A 375 -42.80 27.74 -4.54
C ILE A 375 -43.13 28.64 -3.35
N GLY A 376 -44.43 28.85 -3.09
CA GLY A 376 -44.93 29.60 -1.94
C GLY A 376 -45.99 30.63 -2.33
N SER A 377 -46.50 31.35 -1.34
CA SER A 377 -47.62 32.28 -1.56
C SER A 377 -47.26 33.42 -2.52
N ALA A 378 -45.98 33.80 -2.65
CA ALA A 378 -45.56 34.79 -3.64
C ALA A 378 -45.74 34.32 -5.10
N VAL A 379 -45.74 33.01 -5.35
CA VAL A 379 -45.77 32.44 -6.70
C VAL A 379 -47.17 32.48 -7.31
N ASN A 380 -48.19 32.12 -6.53
CA ASN A 380 -49.56 31.97 -7.02
C ASN A 380 -50.64 32.42 -6.02
N GLY A 381 -50.26 33.06 -4.90
CA GLY A 381 -51.16 33.43 -3.82
C GLY A 381 -51.55 32.28 -2.88
N ASP A 382 -51.07 31.06 -3.13
CA ASP A 382 -51.38 29.88 -2.32
C ASP A 382 -50.39 29.69 -1.17
N SER A 383 -50.88 29.83 0.07
CA SER A 383 -50.09 29.58 1.27
C SER A 383 -49.90 28.10 1.60
N ASN A 384 -50.47 27.18 0.83
CA ASN A 384 -50.35 25.74 1.06
C ASN A 384 -49.11 25.11 0.40
N TRP A 385 -48.29 25.89 -0.30
CA TRP A 385 -47.07 25.40 -0.96
C TRP A 385 -47.34 24.21 -1.90
N GLY A 386 -48.45 24.28 -2.64
CA GLY A 386 -48.93 23.18 -3.48
C GLY A 386 -48.60 23.30 -4.97
N THR A 387 -48.07 24.44 -5.44
CA THR A 387 -47.79 24.65 -6.86
C THR A 387 -46.48 25.40 -7.06
N ASP A 388 -45.66 24.82 -7.92
CA ASP A 388 -44.36 25.33 -8.35
C ASP A 388 -44.48 26.24 -9.57
N ALA A 389 -43.53 27.18 -9.68
CA ALA A 389 -43.18 27.83 -10.92
C ALA A 389 -41.76 27.42 -11.32
N ASP A 390 -41.64 26.72 -12.44
CA ASP A 390 -40.36 26.22 -12.93
C ASP A 390 -39.43 27.33 -13.40
N MET A 391 -38.15 27.18 -13.06
CA MET A 391 -37.07 28.00 -13.59
C MET A 391 -36.41 27.30 -14.78
N THR A 392 -35.80 28.07 -15.67
CA THR A 392 -34.98 27.56 -16.78
C THR A 392 -33.51 27.89 -16.52
N PHE A 393 -32.62 26.91 -16.65
CA PHE A 393 -31.18 27.17 -16.54
C PHE A 393 -30.65 27.90 -17.77
N SER A 394 -29.97 29.03 -17.56
CA SER A 394 -29.30 29.81 -18.59
C SER A 394 -27.80 29.53 -18.55
N THR A 395 -27.27 28.93 -19.61
CA THR A 395 -25.82 28.71 -19.78
C THR A 395 -25.05 30.02 -19.99
N THR A 396 -25.72 31.05 -20.52
CA THR A 396 -25.14 32.39 -20.71
C THR A 396 -25.00 33.15 -19.39
N GLU A 397 -26.06 33.17 -18.56
CA GLU A 397 -26.05 33.88 -17.27
C GLU A 397 -25.50 33.00 -16.12
N LYS A 398 -25.32 31.71 -16.38
CA LYS A 398 -24.84 30.68 -15.45
C LYS A 398 -25.70 30.60 -14.18
N CYS A 399 -27.02 30.66 -14.35
CA CYS A 399 -28.01 30.61 -13.28
C CYS A 399 -29.37 30.10 -13.76
N TRP A 400 -30.21 29.68 -12.82
CA TRP A 400 -31.62 29.40 -13.06
C TRP A 400 -32.41 30.70 -13.13
N ILE A 401 -33.34 30.81 -14.07
CA ILE A 401 -34.12 32.02 -14.34
C ILE A 401 -35.61 31.71 -14.31
N TYR A 402 -36.36 32.51 -13.57
CA TYR A 402 -37.81 32.63 -13.70
C TYR A 402 -38.16 34.04 -14.16
N GLU A 403 -39.01 34.16 -15.17
CA GLU A 403 -39.58 35.43 -15.62
C GLU A 403 -41.10 35.31 -15.62
N GLY A 404 -41.76 36.08 -14.77
CA GLY A 404 -43.21 35.99 -14.63
C GLY A 404 -43.78 36.84 -13.50
N PRO A 405 -45.11 36.78 -13.31
CA PRO A 405 -45.77 37.47 -12.21
C PRO A 405 -45.40 36.85 -10.87
N LEU A 406 -45.22 37.70 -9.85
CA LEU A 406 -45.16 37.32 -8.44
C LEU A 406 -46.08 38.27 -7.65
N THR A 407 -46.46 37.84 -6.45
CA THR A 407 -47.26 38.61 -5.49
C THR A 407 -46.45 38.87 -4.22
N ALA A 408 -46.93 39.77 -3.35
CA ALA A 408 -46.34 39.92 -2.03
C ALA A 408 -46.59 38.66 -1.19
N GLY A 409 -45.55 38.10 -0.59
CA GLY A 409 -45.67 36.86 0.17
C GLY A 409 -44.37 36.08 0.29
N GLU A 410 -44.48 34.85 0.73
CA GLU A 410 -43.33 33.98 0.99
C GLU A 410 -42.99 33.11 -0.21
N PHE A 411 -41.72 32.77 -0.40
CA PHE A 411 -41.30 31.76 -1.35
C PHE A 411 -40.02 31.04 -0.93
N LYS A 412 -39.74 29.92 -1.60
CA LYS A 412 -38.49 29.16 -1.54
C LYS A 412 -38.14 28.63 -2.92
N PHE A 413 -36.89 28.18 -3.07
CA PHE A 413 -36.50 27.37 -4.22
C PHE A 413 -36.47 25.90 -3.81
N ARG A 414 -36.80 24.98 -4.72
CA ARG A 414 -36.64 23.55 -4.44
C ARG A 414 -36.23 22.75 -5.68
N MET A 415 -35.49 21.70 -5.45
CA MET A 415 -34.98 20.80 -6.49
C MET A 415 -36.04 19.76 -6.83
N ASN A 416 -36.26 19.52 -8.12
CA ASN A 416 -37.09 18.42 -8.64
C ASN A 416 -38.51 18.36 -8.03
N HIS A 417 -39.07 19.52 -7.63
CA HIS A 417 -40.35 19.66 -6.93
C HIS A 417 -40.44 18.88 -5.60
N ASP A 418 -39.29 18.57 -5.01
CA ASP A 418 -39.17 17.78 -3.79
C ASP A 418 -38.63 18.63 -2.63
N TRP A 419 -39.09 18.34 -1.41
CA TRP A 419 -38.70 19.10 -0.22
C TRP A 419 -37.35 18.69 0.38
N SER A 420 -36.81 17.54 -0.02
CA SER A 420 -35.54 17.00 0.49
C SER A 420 -34.39 17.97 0.28
N ILE A 421 -34.40 18.71 -0.83
CA ILE A 421 -33.44 19.78 -1.10
C ILE A 421 -34.22 21.03 -1.48
N SER A 422 -34.27 21.97 -0.53
CA SER A 422 -34.91 23.27 -0.73
C SER A 422 -34.06 24.39 -0.15
N TRP A 423 -33.96 25.48 -0.92
CA TRP A 423 -33.19 26.64 -0.56
C TRP A 423 -34.06 27.73 0.06
N GLY A 424 -33.55 28.27 1.17
CA GLY A 424 -34.14 29.37 1.90
C GLY A 424 -33.08 30.10 2.72
N GLY A 425 -33.48 31.20 3.34
CA GLY A 425 -32.59 32.07 4.09
C GLY A 425 -33.30 33.33 4.56
N THR A 426 -32.53 34.27 5.12
CA THR A 426 -33.03 35.56 5.61
C THR A 426 -32.66 36.73 4.70
N GLY A 427 -31.92 36.46 3.62
CA GLY A 427 -31.39 37.46 2.69
C GLY A 427 -31.35 36.92 1.26
N MET A 428 -30.71 37.67 0.36
CA MET A 428 -30.54 37.29 -1.04
C MET A 428 -29.31 36.41 -1.30
N ASP A 429 -28.45 36.28 -0.30
CA ASP A 429 -27.21 35.52 -0.29
C ASP A 429 -27.20 34.51 0.87
N ASN A 430 -26.17 33.66 0.88
CA ASN A 430 -25.94 32.65 1.90
C ASN A 430 -27.13 31.68 2.11
N LEU A 431 -27.87 31.37 1.03
CA LEU A 431 -28.98 30.45 1.12
C LEU A 431 -28.49 29.04 1.44
N THR A 432 -29.17 28.38 2.36
CA THR A 432 -28.91 26.98 2.73
C THR A 432 -29.86 26.06 1.97
N ASN A 433 -29.35 24.92 1.49
CA ASN A 433 -30.13 23.88 0.83
C ASN A 433 -30.79 22.91 1.83
N ALA A 434 -30.57 23.11 3.14
CA ALA A 434 -31.09 22.31 4.24
C ALA A 434 -32.41 22.87 4.78
N ASN A 435 -33.35 23.18 3.88
CA ASN A 435 -34.67 23.70 4.23
C ASN A 435 -34.62 24.99 5.07
N GLY A 436 -33.84 25.98 4.62
CA GLY A 436 -33.73 27.29 5.28
C GLY A 436 -35.04 28.07 5.40
N ALA A 437 -35.01 29.20 6.09
CA ALA A 437 -36.18 30.07 6.30
C ALA A 437 -36.83 30.53 4.98
N ASN A 438 -38.12 30.86 5.04
CA ASN A 438 -38.86 31.34 3.87
C ASN A 438 -38.36 32.72 3.43
N LEU A 439 -38.15 32.89 2.12
CA LEU A 439 -37.78 34.15 1.49
C LEU A 439 -39.02 35.03 1.32
N GLN A 440 -38.84 36.35 1.26
CA GLN A 440 -39.93 37.31 1.21
C GLN A 440 -39.93 38.09 -0.10
N MET A 441 -41.08 38.13 -0.76
CA MET A 441 -41.38 39.03 -1.87
C MET A 441 -42.21 40.20 -1.36
N ALA A 442 -41.72 41.42 -1.57
CA ALA A 442 -42.32 42.62 -0.96
C ALA A 442 -43.57 43.13 -1.67
N ALA A 443 -43.68 42.94 -2.98
CA ALA A 443 -44.74 43.54 -3.79
C ALA A 443 -45.13 42.65 -4.97
N ALA A 444 -46.34 42.84 -5.47
CA ALA A 444 -46.79 42.20 -6.69
C ALA A 444 -46.22 42.90 -7.93
N GLY A 445 -45.90 42.13 -8.96
CA GLY A 445 -45.33 42.64 -10.22
C GLY A 445 -44.81 41.52 -11.10
N ASN A 446 -44.32 41.89 -12.29
CA ASN A 446 -43.56 40.98 -13.14
C ASN A 446 -42.08 41.11 -12.83
N TYR A 447 -41.42 39.99 -12.55
CA TYR A 447 -40.02 39.95 -12.14
C TYR A 447 -39.22 38.92 -12.93
N LYS A 448 -37.96 39.24 -13.15
CA LYS A 448 -36.89 38.29 -13.44
C LYS A 448 -36.24 37.90 -12.13
N VAL A 449 -36.32 36.63 -11.77
CA VAL A 449 -35.62 36.03 -10.63
C VAL A 449 -34.48 35.17 -11.16
N THR A 450 -33.26 35.43 -10.71
CA THR A 450 -32.12 34.55 -11.00
C THR A 450 -31.70 33.81 -9.75
N PHE A 451 -31.28 32.55 -9.86
CA PHE A 451 -30.84 31.75 -8.72
C PHE A 451 -29.62 30.89 -9.08
N LYS A 452 -28.59 30.94 -8.22
CA LYS A 452 -27.40 30.10 -8.25
C LYS A 452 -27.37 29.25 -6.98
N PRO A 453 -27.61 27.92 -7.07
CA PRO A 453 -27.61 27.04 -5.91
C PRO A 453 -26.27 26.97 -5.16
N ASN A 454 -25.14 26.88 -5.88
CA ASN A 454 -23.78 26.68 -5.34
C ASN A 454 -23.74 25.55 -4.28
N CYS A 455 -22.77 25.53 -3.37
CA CYS A 455 -22.80 24.64 -2.20
C CYS A 455 -23.65 25.22 -1.06
N ASN A 456 -23.96 24.37 -0.07
CA ASN A 456 -24.79 24.75 1.07
C ASN A 456 -24.24 26.01 1.76
N GLY A 457 -25.10 27.00 2.00
CA GLY A 457 -24.72 28.27 2.62
C GLY A 457 -24.08 29.26 1.64
N GLN A 458 -24.00 28.96 0.34
CA GLN A 458 -23.51 29.87 -0.69
C GLN A 458 -24.51 30.10 -1.83
N GLY A 459 -25.76 29.65 -1.66
CA GLY A 459 -26.81 29.93 -2.63
C GLY A 459 -27.13 31.42 -2.68
N VAL A 460 -27.37 31.95 -3.88
CA VAL A 460 -27.64 33.37 -4.09
C VAL A 460 -28.72 33.56 -5.15
N TYR A 461 -29.62 34.52 -4.92
CA TYR A 461 -30.62 34.89 -5.90
C TYR A 461 -30.70 36.41 -6.08
N THR A 462 -31.27 36.83 -7.21
CA THR A 462 -31.61 38.24 -7.44
C THR A 462 -33.05 38.35 -7.91
N VAL A 463 -33.65 39.51 -7.67
CA VAL A 463 -35.00 39.84 -8.15
C VAL A 463 -34.95 41.23 -8.77
N THR A 464 -35.31 41.33 -10.04
CA THR A 464 -35.41 42.60 -10.77
C THR A 464 -36.74 42.69 -11.50
N PRO A 465 -37.35 43.87 -11.67
CA PRO A 465 -38.52 44.00 -12.53
C PRO A 465 -38.23 43.43 -13.94
N ALA A 466 -39.16 42.63 -14.47
CA ALA A 466 -39.11 42.21 -15.86
C ALA A 466 -39.65 43.36 -16.73
N ASN A 467 -38.93 43.70 -17.81
CA ASN A 467 -39.32 44.76 -18.75
C ASN A 467 -40.41 44.32 -19.72
#